data_AF-A0A841EXI0-F1
#
_entry.id   AF-A0A841EXI0-F1
#
_cell.length_a   1.000
_cell.length_b   1.000
_cell.length_c   1.000
_cell.angle_alpha   90.00
_cell.angle_beta   90.00
_cell.angle_gamma   90.00
#
_symmetry.space_group_name_H-M   'P 1'
#
loop_
_entity.id
_entity.type
_entity.pdbx_description
1 polymer ?
#
loop_
_entity_poly.entity_id
_entity_poly.type
_entity_poly.pdbx_seq_one_letter_code
_entity_poly.pdbx_strand_id
1 'polypeptide(L)'
;MANLSANGVAFMKGHEGLNLKFYGDIYGYPTVGYGHLITKSKVYTKNTNLTQAQADALSKTLGLSYTSPITQSQADTFFSNDTVSAVQAVNNLTLPAGMSLSQNQFDALVSLTFNAGPGVLNTNDVKNLLAYKLIYSSFQGPRSDVEKDNCSKLVSKAFSYDRNLTRRRNEEATLFCKGQPYTHKYPVYSL
;
A
#
# COMPACT_ATOMS: atom_id res chain seq x y z
N MET A 1 1.00 -10.60 -15.57
CA MET A 1 1.00 -10.18 -14.15
C MET A 1 -0.02 -9.07 -13.98
N ALA A 2 -0.70 -9.02 -12.84
CA ALA A 2 -1.65 -7.96 -12.53
C ALA A 2 -0.92 -6.66 -12.18
N ASN A 3 -1.57 -5.52 -12.43
CA ASN A 3 -1.10 -4.19 -12.07
C ASN A 3 -2.12 -3.51 -11.16
N LEU A 4 -1.70 -2.46 -10.46
CA LEU A 4 -2.63 -1.60 -9.73
C LEU A 4 -3.69 -1.03 -10.68
N SER A 5 -4.95 -1.04 -10.26
CA SER A 5 -5.99 -0.32 -10.99
C SER A 5 -5.88 1.19 -10.78
N ALA A 6 -6.56 1.98 -11.62
CA ALA A 6 -6.67 3.43 -11.39
C ALA A 6 -7.26 3.76 -10.01
N ASN A 7 -8.22 2.96 -9.53
CA ASN A 7 -8.79 3.11 -8.19
C ASN A 7 -7.77 2.75 -7.11
N GLY A 8 -6.97 1.70 -7.30
CA GLY A 8 -5.89 1.31 -6.38
C GLY A 8 -4.81 2.39 -6.28
N VAL A 9 -4.40 2.96 -7.43
CA VAL A 9 -3.47 4.10 -7.46
C VAL A 9 -4.03 5.30 -6.70
N ALA A 10 -5.29 5.68 -6.98
CA ALA A 10 -5.92 6.81 -6.30
C ALA A 10 -6.05 6.57 -4.79
N PHE A 11 -6.44 5.36 -4.40
CA PHE A 11 -6.55 4.93 -3.00
C PHE A 11 -5.22 5.09 -2.26
N MET A 12 -4.14 4.54 -2.81
CA MET A 12 -2.82 4.61 -2.17
C MET A 12 -2.29 6.04 -2.11
N LYS A 13 -2.40 6.82 -3.20
CA LYS A 13 -2.01 8.24 -3.21
C LYS A 13 -2.75 9.06 -2.15
N GLY A 14 -4.02 8.74 -1.90
CA GLY A 14 -4.81 9.39 -0.84
C GLY A 14 -4.26 9.14 0.57
N HIS A 15 -3.59 8.02 0.80
CA HIS A 15 -2.92 7.72 2.07
C HIS A 15 -1.51 8.27 2.18
N GLU A 16 -0.73 8.27 1.09
CA GLU A 16 0.64 8.78 1.11
C GLU A 16 0.69 10.31 1.16
N GLY A 17 -0.28 10.99 0.55
CA GLY A 17 -0.31 12.45 0.42
C GLY A 17 0.72 12.96 -0.60
N LEU A 18 0.47 14.14 -1.17
CA LEU A 18 1.33 14.73 -2.20
C LEU A 18 2.07 15.94 -1.65
N ASN A 19 3.40 15.95 -1.78
CA ASN A 19 4.21 17.15 -1.62
C ASN A 19 5.15 17.35 -2.82
N LEU A 20 4.87 18.37 -3.62
CA LEU A 20 5.69 18.69 -4.80
C LEU A 20 7.03 19.35 -4.44
N LYS A 21 7.20 19.82 -3.20
CA LYS A 21 8.47 20.37 -2.71
C LYS A 21 9.26 19.29 -1.98
N PHE A 22 10.58 19.38 -2.05
CA PHE A 22 11.43 18.54 -1.20
C PHE A 22 11.15 18.87 0.27
N TYR A 23 11.03 17.85 1.12
CA TYR A 23 10.82 18.00 2.55
C TYR A 23 11.65 16.98 3.33
N GLY A 24 12.01 17.31 4.56
CA GLY A 24 12.55 16.31 5.49
C GLY A 24 11.41 15.45 6.03
N ASP A 25 11.51 14.12 5.93
CA ASP A 25 10.54 13.18 6.52
C ASP A 25 10.59 13.18 8.07
N ILE A 26 9.95 12.21 8.71
CA ILE A 26 9.95 12.07 10.18
C ILE A 26 11.34 11.82 10.78
N TYR A 27 12.30 11.36 9.96
CA TYR A 27 13.70 11.19 10.31
C TYR A 27 14.58 12.35 9.80
N GLY A 28 14.02 13.23 8.97
CA GLY A 28 14.69 14.38 8.36
C GLY A 28 15.32 14.04 7.00
N TYR A 29 15.09 12.85 6.46
CA TYR A 29 15.61 12.49 5.15
C TYR A 29 14.84 13.23 4.04
N PRO A 30 15.55 13.82 3.05
CA PRO A 30 14.91 14.53 1.96
C PRO A 30 14.03 13.58 1.13
N THR A 31 12.78 13.97 1.00
CA THR A 31 11.68 13.19 0.41
C THR A 31 10.83 14.11 -0.47
N VAL A 32 10.14 13.57 -1.47
CA VAL A 32 9.25 14.33 -2.37
C VAL A 32 8.11 13.46 -2.90
N GLY A 33 7.10 14.08 -3.50
CA GLY A 33 5.99 13.38 -4.15
C GLY A 33 5.10 12.68 -3.14
N TYR A 34 4.88 11.39 -3.35
CA TYR A 34 4.10 10.50 -2.49
C TYR A 34 5.01 9.69 -1.55
N GLY A 35 5.93 10.37 -0.86
CA GLY A 35 6.89 9.72 0.04
C GLY A 35 8.14 9.15 -0.63
N HIS A 36 8.50 9.60 -1.84
CA HIS A 36 9.69 9.16 -2.54
C HIS A 36 10.97 9.67 -1.86
N LEU A 37 11.72 8.75 -1.25
CA LEU A 37 12.97 9.03 -0.57
C LEU A 37 14.08 9.36 -1.57
N ILE A 38 14.64 10.56 -1.49
CA ILE A 38 15.72 11.00 -2.38
C ILE A 38 17.06 10.41 -1.92
N THR A 39 17.38 10.50 -0.63
CA THR A 39 18.61 9.92 -0.07
C THR A 39 18.55 9.82 1.45
N LYS A 40 19.25 8.85 2.04
CA LYS A 40 19.49 8.77 3.50
C LYS A 40 20.80 9.44 3.94
N SER A 41 21.61 9.91 2.98
CA SER A 41 22.95 10.45 3.25
C SER A 41 22.96 11.90 3.76
N LYS A 42 21.79 12.56 3.75
CA LYS A 42 21.59 13.93 4.20
C LYS A 42 20.39 13.98 5.13
N VAL A 43 20.45 14.87 6.11
CA VAL A 43 19.38 15.09 7.08
C VAL A 43 19.10 16.59 7.14
N TYR A 44 17.82 16.94 7.03
CA TYR A 44 17.27 18.28 7.14
C TYR A 44 16.30 18.35 8.32
N THR A 45 15.72 19.52 8.56
CA THR A 45 14.66 19.68 9.56
C THR A 45 13.48 18.77 9.26
N LYS A 46 13.11 17.96 10.25
CA LYS A 46 12.01 16.99 10.16
C LYS A 46 10.68 17.66 9.84
N ASN A 47 9.84 16.96 9.07
CA ASN A 47 8.50 17.39 8.69
C ASN A 47 8.42 18.81 8.12
N THR A 48 9.48 19.26 7.45
CA THR A 48 9.62 20.65 6.98
C THR A 48 10.06 20.67 5.53
N ASN A 49 9.45 21.56 4.73
CA ASN A 49 9.89 21.80 3.35
C ASN A 49 11.29 22.41 3.33
N LEU A 50 12.15 21.90 2.46
CA LEU A 50 13.45 22.49 2.16
C LEU A 50 13.26 23.86 1.50
N THR A 51 14.20 24.77 1.74
CA THR A 51 14.28 26.01 0.95
C THR A 51 14.73 25.68 -0.47
N GLN A 52 14.44 26.58 -1.42
CA GLN A 52 14.86 26.40 -2.81
C GLN A 52 16.37 26.17 -2.93
N ALA A 53 17.17 26.98 -2.22
CA ALA A 53 18.63 26.85 -2.20
C ALA A 53 19.09 25.48 -1.66
N GLN A 54 18.43 24.94 -0.63
CA GLN A 54 18.73 23.60 -0.11
C GLN A 54 18.40 22.51 -1.13
N ALA A 55 17.26 22.62 -1.82
CA ALA A 55 16.85 21.65 -2.83
C ALA A 55 17.74 21.68 -4.07
N ASP A 56 18.12 22.86 -4.55
CA ASP A 56 19.03 23.01 -5.68
C ASP A 56 20.42 22.48 -5.36
N ALA A 57 20.93 22.78 -4.15
CA ALA A 57 22.20 22.25 -3.68
C ALA A 57 22.18 20.72 -3.56
N LEU A 58 21.08 20.15 -3.06
CA LEU A 58 20.90 18.69 -2.97
C LEU A 58 20.88 18.05 -4.36
N SER A 59 20.06 18.60 -5.28
CA SER A 59 19.92 18.11 -6.64
C SER A 59 21.25 18.13 -7.39
N LYS A 60 22.01 19.24 -7.25
CA LYS A 60 23.36 19.36 -7.81
C LYS A 60 24.34 18.35 -7.21
N THR A 61 24.32 18.17 -5.90
CA THR A 61 25.23 17.25 -5.18
C THR A 61 25.00 15.80 -5.59
N LEU A 62 23.74 15.42 -5.82
CA LEU A 62 23.35 14.06 -6.20
C LEU A 62 23.29 13.84 -7.72
N GLY A 63 23.51 14.89 -8.53
CA GLY A 63 23.40 14.80 -9.99
C GLY A 63 21.99 14.47 -10.48
N LEU A 64 20.96 14.91 -9.75
CA LEU A 64 19.57 14.67 -10.14
C LEU A 64 19.22 15.46 -11.41
N SER A 65 18.43 14.85 -12.29
CA SER A 65 17.88 15.52 -13.48
C SER A 65 16.66 16.41 -13.17
N TYR A 66 16.32 16.58 -11.89
CA TYR A 66 15.18 17.32 -11.40
C TYR A 66 15.54 18.06 -10.11
N THR A 67 14.77 19.09 -9.77
CA THR A 67 14.85 19.81 -8.50
C THR A 67 13.44 20.03 -7.93
N SER A 68 13.36 20.63 -6.76
CA SER A 68 12.11 21.08 -6.15
C SER A 68 11.67 22.42 -6.76
N PRO A 69 10.36 22.68 -6.98
CA PRO A 69 9.30 21.69 -6.92
C PRO A 69 9.34 20.75 -8.14
N ILE A 70 8.96 19.49 -7.94
CA ILE A 70 8.71 18.55 -9.05
C ILE A 70 7.32 18.78 -9.65
N THR A 71 7.11 18.31 -10.88
CA THR A 71 5.78 18.31 -11.49
C THR A 71 4.92 17.16 -10.97
N GLN A 72 3.60 17.25 -11.14
CA GLN A 72 2.69 16.15 -10.84
C GLN A 72 3.09 14.86 -11.60
N SER A 73 3.46 14.97 -12.87
CA SER A 73 3.87 13.82 -13.67
C SER A 73 5.15 13.16 -13.15
N GLN A 74 6.10 13.94 -12.62
CA GLN A 74 7.28 13.38 -11.94
C GLN A 74 6.88 12.68 -10.64
N ALA A 75 6.00 13.27 -9.83
CA ALA A 75 5.52 12.64 -8.61
C ALA A 75 4.79 11.31 -8.90
N ASP A 76 3.98 11.29 -9.96
CA ASP A 76 3.28 10.09 -10.43
C ASP A 76 4.25 9.02 -10.91
N THR A 77 5.30 9.41 -11.64
CA THR A 77 6.36 8.51 -12.10
C THR A 77 7.12 7.90 -10.94
N PHE A 78 7.50 8.70 -9.93
CA PHE A 78 8.16 8.19 -8.72
C PHE A 78 7.25 7.20 -7.99
N PHE A 79 5.98 7.53 -7.79
CA PHE A 79 5.03 6.63 -7.16
C PHE A 79 4.87 5.30 -7.93
N SER A 80 4.75 5.36 -9.25
CA SER A 80 4.71 4.16 -10.10
C SER A 80 5.95 3.30 -9.95
N ASN A 81 7.15 3.91 -9.86
CA ASN A 81 8.39 3.18 -9.65
C ASN A 81 8.48 2.58 -8.24
N ASP A 82 8.11 3.34 -7.21
CA ASP A 82 8.21 2.92 -5.81
C ASP A 82 7.23 1.77 -5.49
N THR A 83 6.11 1.68 -6.22
CA THR A 83 5.12 0.60 -6.04
C THR A 83 5.50 -0.73 -6.70
N VAL A 84 6.50 -0.75 -7.60
CA VAL A 84 6.88 -1.96 -8.37
C VAL A 84 7.15 -3.16 -7.46
N SER A 85 7.95 -2.98 -6.41
CA SER A 85 8.32 -4.07 -5.50
C SER A 85 7.11 -4.66 -4.77
N ALA A 86 6.14 -3.83 -4.37
CA ALA A 86 4.91 -4.27 -3.74
C ALA A 86 4.01 -5.03 -4.72
N VAL A 87 3.86 -4.52 -5.94
CA VAL A 87 3.12 -5.17 -7.04
C VAL A 87 3.72 -6.54 -7.36
N GLN A 88 5.05 -6.64 -7.46
CA GLN A 88 5.74 -7.90 -7.71
C GLN A 88 5.55 -8.89 -6.57
N ALA A 89 5.67 -8.44 -5.32
CA ALA A 89 5.48 -9.30 -4.15
C ALA A 89 4.08 -9.93 -4.11
N VAL A 90 3.02 -9.16 -4.43
CA VAL A 90 1.65 -9.69 -4.50
C VAL A 90 1.45 -10.62 -5.70
N ASN A 91 2.03 -10.31 -6.87
CA ASN A 91 1.99 -11.19 -8.03
C ASN A 91 2.69 -12.54 -7.80
N ASN A 92 3.71 -12.57 -6.93
CA ASN A 92 4.47 -13.78 -6.60
C ASN A 92 3.80 -14.66 -5.54
N LEU A 93 2.63 -14.28 -5.03
CA LEU A 93 1.88 -15.10 -4.07
C LEU A 93 1.46 -16.42 -4.72
N THR A 94 1.69 -17.53 -4.01
CA THR A 94 1.14 -18.83 -4.37
C THR A 94 -0.27 -18.94 -3.79
N LEU A 95 -1.28 -18.93 -4.65
CA LEU A 95 -2.68 -19.06 -4.26
C LEU A 95 -3.16 -20.52 -4.39
N PRO A 96 -4.22 -20.93 -3.69
CA PRO A 96 -4.81 -22.26 -3.86
C PRO A 96 -5.20 -22.52 -5.33
N ALA A 97 -5.08 -23.77 -5.79
CA ALA A 97 -5.36 -24.14 -7.17
C ALA A 97 -6.76 -23.68 -7.63
N GLY A 98 -6.81 -23.02 -8.79
CA GLY A 98 -8.05 -22.46 -9.38
C GLY A 98 -8.52 -21.14 -8.75
N MET A 99 -7.83 -20.62 -7.74
CA MET A 99 -8.18 -19.36 -7.09
C MET A 99 -7.40 -18.18 -7.66
N SER A 100 -8.06 -17.04 -7.81
CA SER A 100 -7.46 -15.77 -8.23
C SER A 100 -8.05 -14.60 -7.45
N LEU A 101 -7.21 -13.61 -7.14
CA LEU A 101 -7.64 -12.36 -6.54
C LEU A 101 -8.49 -11.55 -7.54
N SER A 102 -9.54 -10.90 -7.05
CA SER A 102 -10.16 -9.79 -7.79
C SER A 102 -9.22 -8.57 -7.82
N GLN A 103 -9.49 -7.62 -8.71
CA GLN A 103 -8.68 -6.39 -8.79
C GLN A 103 -8.66 -5.61 -7.46
N ASN A 104 -9.79 -5.50 -6.76
CA ASN A 104 -9.84 -4.79 -5.46
C ASN A 104 -9.03 -5.51 -4.38
N GLN A 105 -9.04 -6.85 -4.37
CA GLN A 105 -8.23 -7.64 -3.44
C GLN A 105 -6.74 -7.47 -3.73
N PHE A 106 -6.36 -7.48 -5.01
CA PHE A 106 -5.00 -7.20 -5.44
C PHE A 106 -4.55 -5.80 -5.00
N ASP A 107 -5.34 -4.77 -5.31
CA ASP A 107 -5.03 -3.38 -4.95
C ASP A 107 -4.88 -3.19 -3.43
N ALA A 108 -5.76 -3.79 -2.63
CA ALA A 108 -5.68 -3.72 -1.17
C ALA A 108 -4.41 -4.40 -0.61
N LEU A 109 -4.04 -5.57 -1.13
CA LEU A 109 -2.81 -6.25 -0.74
C LEU A 109 -1.57 -5.47 -1.17
N VAL A 110 -1.57 -4.83 -2.34
CA VAL A 110 -0.47 -3.96 -2.78
C VAL A 110 -0.35 -2.74 -1.86
N SER A 111 -1.46 -2.10 -1.47
CA SER A 111 -1.42 -0.98 -0.53
C SER A 111 -0.83 -1.37 0.83
N LEU A 112 -1.28 -2.51 1.39
CA LEU A 112 -0.74 -3.04 2.64
C LEU A 112 0.75 -3.34 2.51
N THR A 113 1.15 -3.99 1.42
CA THR A 113 2.54 -4.39 1.14
C THR A 113 3.46 -3.19 0.93
N PHE A 114 2.99 -2.15 0.25
CA PHE A 114 3.74 -0.91 0.04
C PHE A 114 4.06 -0.22 1.36
N ASN A 115 3.07 -0.13 2.25
CA ASN A 115 3.22 0.57 3.52
C ASN A 115 3.89 -0.24 4.63
N ALA A 116 3.59 -1.53 4.74
CA ALA A 116 4.12 -2.42 5.78
C ALA A 116 5.40 -3.17 5.34
N GLY A 117 5.75 -3.09 4.06
CA GLY A 117 6.81 -3.89 3.45
C GLY A 117 6.36 -5.32 3.09
N PRO A 118 7.11 -6.03 2.23
CA PRO A 118 6.75 -7.36 1.74
C PRO A 118 6.70 -8.46 2.81
N GLY A 119 7.32 -8.22 3.97
CA GLY A 119 7.24 -9.13 5.12
C GLY A 119 5.81 -9.36 5.62
N VAL A 120 4.90 -8.39 5.44
CA VAL A 120 3.50 -8.51 5.89
C VAL A 120 2.79 -9.69 5.24
N LEU A 121 3.11 -9.99 3.97
CA LEU A 121 2.55 -11.12 3.22
C LEU A 121 2.91 -12.48 3.83
N ASN A 122 3.96 -12.53 4.66
CA ASN A 122 4.45 -13.74 5.29
C ASN A 122 3.92 -13.97 6.71
N THR A 123 3.16 -13.01 7.25
CA THR A 123 2.52 -13.15 8.57
C THR A 123 1.51 -14.28 8.58
N ASN A 124 1.30 -14.90 9.75
CA ASN A 124 0.34 -15.98 9.89
C ASN A 124 -1.08 -15.54 9.50
N ASP A 125 -1.48 -14.31 9.84
CA ASP A 125 -2.83 -13.82 9.53
C ASP A 125 -3.05 -13.64 8.02
N VAL A 126 -2.10 -13.06 7.28
CA VAL A 126 -2.19 -12.96 5.82
C VAL A 126 -2.14 -14.34 5.16
N LYS A 127 -1.26 -15.25 5.63
CA LYS A 127 -1.22 -16.63 5.12
C LYS A 127 -2.53 -17.37 5.35
N ASN A 128 -3.14 -17.23 6.53
CA ASN A 128 -4.42 -17.84 6.86
C ASN A 128 -5.56 -17.30 5.98
N LEU A 129 -5.57 -15.98 5.73
CA LEU A 129 -6.49 -15.36 4.77
C LEU A 129 -6.33 -15.97 3.37
N LEU A 130 -5.10 -16.01 2.85
CA LEU A 130 -4.82 -16.48 1.49
C LEU A 130 -5.01 -17.99 1.32
N ALA A 131 -4.85 -18.79 2.38
CA ALA A 131 -5.14 -20.22 2.32
C ALA A 131 -6.64 -20.53 2.20
N TYR A 132 -7.52 -19.60 2.61
CA TYR A 132 -8.95 -19.85 2.67
C TYR A 132 -9.64 -19.62 1.32
N LYS A 133 -9.92 -20.69 0.57
CA LYS A 133 -10.47 -20.64 -0.80
C LYS A 133 -11.73 -19.78 -0.96
N LEU A 134 -12.57 -19.68 0.06
CA LEU A 134 -13.82 -18.92 -0.01
C LEU A 134 -13.60 -17.40 -0.06
N ILE A 135 -12.38 -16.92 0.21
CA ILE A 135 -12.04 -15.51 0.10
C ILE A 135 -12.00 -15.04 -1.37
N TYR A 136 -11.73 -15.94 -2.32
CA TYR A 136 -11.47 -15.51 -3.69
C TYR A 136 -12.75 -15.29 -4.47
N SER A 137 -12.78 -14.24 -5.31
CA SER A 137 -13.91 -13.99 -6.20
C SER A 137 -14.12 -15.10 -7.23
N SER A 138 -13.06 -15.84 -7.57
CA SER A 138 -13.13 -16.95 -8.52
C SER A 138 -13.70 -18.24 -7.94
N PHE A 139 -13.85 -18.34 -6.60
CA PHE A 139 -14.44 -19.51 -5.98
C PHE A 139 -15.89 -19.70 -6.45
N GLN A 140 -16.14 -20.86 -7.06
CA GLN A 140 -17.46 -21.28 -7.53
C GLN A 140 -18.12 -22.13 -6.44
N GLY A 141 -19.28 -21.68 -5.96
CA GLY A 141 -20.06 -22.41 -4.97
C GLY A 141 -20.77 -21.50 -3.97
N PRO A 142 -21.74 -22.06 -3.24
CA PRO A 142 -22.41 -21.33 -2.17
C PRO A 142 -21.44 -20.99 -1.04
N ARG A 143 -21.77 -19.93 -0.31
CA ARG A 143 -21.15 -19.60 0.98
C ARG A 143 -22.28 -19.42 1.98
N SER A 144 -22.26 -20.20 3.05
CA SER A 144 -23.11 -20.00 4.22
C SER A 144 -22.77 -18.68 4.91
N ASP A 145 -23.65 -18.20 5.77
CA ASP A 145 -23.39 -16.96 6.52
C ASP A 145 -22.24 -17.13 7.53
N VAL A 146 -22.03 -18.34 8.04
CA VAL A 146 -20.86 -18.67 8.89
C VAL A 146 -19.56 -18.52 8.10
N GLU A 147 -19.52 -18.99 6.85
CA GLU A 147 -18.33 -18.88 6.01
C GLU A 147 -18.06 -17.44 5.56
N LYS A 148 -19.11 -16.65 5.28
CA LYS A 148 -18.97 -15.21 5.01
C LYS A 148 -18.45 -14.46 6.24
N ASP A 149 -18.95 -14.80 7.42
CA ASP A 149 -18.47 -14.22 8.68
C ASP A 149 -17.00 -14.61 8.95
N ASN A 150 -16.62 -15.84 8.65
CA ASN A 150 -15.23 -16.28 8.71
C ASN A 150 -14.32 -15.53 7.72
N CYS A 151 -14.79 -15.28 6.49
CA CYS A 151 -14.07 -14.42 5.53
C CYS A 151 -13.81 -13.03 6.13
N SER A 152 -14.85 -12.40 6.69
CA SER A 152 -14.72 -11.09 7.34
C SER A 152 -13.68 -11.12 8.46
N LYS A 153 -13.71 -12.12 9.35
CA LYS A 153 -12.74 -12.27 10.45
C LYS A 153 -11.31 -12.41 9.96
N LEU A 154 -11.08 -13.23 8.93
CA LEU A 154 -9.76 -13.43 8.35
C LEU A 154 -9.23 -12.13 7.73
N VAL A 155 -10.07 -11.36 7.03
CA VAL A 155 -9.68 -10.06 6.46
C VAL A 155 -9.28 -9.11 7.59
N SER A 156 -10.11 -8.95 8.61
CA SER A 156 -9.82 -8.04 9.72
C SER A 156 -8.51 -8.39 10.43
N LYS A 157 -8.22 -9.68 10.64
CA LYS A 157 -6.94 -10.13 11.21
C LYS A 157 -5.76 -9.85 10.29
N ALA A 158 -5.87 -10.20 9.00
CA ALA A 158 -4.80 -10.00 8.03
C ALA A 158 -4.38 -8.54 7.86
N PHE A 159 -5.33 -7.60 7.94
CA PHE A 159 -5.05 -6.17 7.84
C PHE A 159 -4.76 -5.51 9.21
N SER A 160 -4.68 -6.26 10.31
CA SER A 160 -4.35 -5.73 11.64
C SER A 160 -2.84 -5.48 11.82
N TYR A 161 -2.27 -4.58 11.01
CA TYR A 161 -0.85 -4.20 11.04
C TYR A 161 -0.61 -2.71 11.35
N ASP A 162 0.25 -2.44 12.35
CA ASP A 162 0.48 -1.13 12.98
C ASP A 162 -0.80 -0.43 13.52
N ARG A 163 -0.95 -0.38 14.85
CA ARG A 163 -2.11 0.22 15.53
C ARG A 163 -2.26 1.72 15.26
N ASN A 164 -1.17 2.42 14.92
CA ASN A 164 -1.22 3.85 14.59
C ASN A 164 -1.87 4.10 13.21
N LEU A 165 -2.03 3.06 12.40
CA LEU A 165 -2.59 3.13 11.06
C LEU A 165 -3.99 2.51 10.96
N THR A 166 -4.71 2.40 12.08
CA THR A 166 -6.03 1.76 12.18
C THR A 166 -7.02 2.23 11.10
N ARG A 167 -7.05 3.53 10.78
CA ARG A 167 -7.92 4.06 9.72
C ARG A 167 -7.56 3.47 8.34
N ARG A 168 -6.29 3.58 7.93
CA ARG A 168 -5.78 3.04 6.66
C ARG A 168 -6.04 1.54 6.55
N ARG A 169 -5.75 0.80 7.63
CA ARG A 169 -5.96 -0.65 7.70
C ARG A 169 -7.43 -1.06 7.51
N ASN A 170 -8.37 -0.33 8.12
CA ASN A 170 -9.79 -0.57 7.91
C ASN A 170 -10.23 -0.24 6.47
N GLU A 171 -9.71 0.84 5.88
CA GLU A 171 -10.01 1.23 4.50
C GLU A 171 -9.46 0.20 3.49
N GLU A 172 -8.25 -0.33 3.71
CA GLU A 172 -7.66 -1.41 2.91
C GLU A 172 -8.45 -2.73 3.03
N ALA A 173 -8.82 -3.12 4.25
CA ALA A 173 -9.67 -4.29 4.50
C ALA A 173 -11.05 -4.15 3.81
N THR A 174 -11.62 -2.94 3.84
CA THR A 174 -12.88 -2.64 3.16
C THR A 174 -12.73 -2.72 1.65
N LEU A 175 -11.63 -2.20 1.09
CA LEU A 175 -11.31 -2.33 -0.32
C LEU A 175 -11.17 -3.81 -0.71
N PHE A 176 -10.49 -4.62 0.10
CA PHE A 176 -10.33 -6.06 -0.15
C PHE A 176 -11.67 -6.80 -0.25
N CYS A 177 -12.65 -6.45 0.59
CA CYS A 177 -13.99 -7.04 0.56
C CYS A 177 -14.90 -6.49 -0.57
N LYS A 178 -14.48 -5.44 -1.29
CA LYS A 178 -15.34 -4.76 -2.26
C LYS A 178 -15.68 -5.66 -3.46
N GLY A 179 -16.98 -5.87 -3.67
CA GLY A 179 -17.51 -6.73 -4.73
C GLY A 179 -17.53 -8.22 -4.37
N GLN A 180 -17.24 -8.58 -3.12
CA GLN A 180 -17.31 -9.95 -2.62
C GLN A 180 -18.66 -10.25 -1.98
N PRO A 181 -19.06 -11.53 -1.86
CA PRO A 181 -20.29 -11.93 -1.16
C PRO A 181 -20.20 -11.83 0.38
N TYR A 182 -19.11 -11.27 0.91
CA TYR A 182 -18.88 -10.97 2.32
C TYR A 182 -18.38 -9.53 2.45
N THR A 183 -18.56 -8.93 3.63
CA THR A 183 -18.15 -7.54 3.90
C THR A 183 -17.11 -7.48 5.00
N HIS A 184 -16.41 -6.34 5.09
CA HIS A 184 -15.54 -6.04 6.23
C HIS A 184 -16.41 -5.62 7.44
N LYS A 185 -16.84 -6.61 8.23
CA LYS A 185 -17.77 -6.42 9.36
C LYS A 185 -17.05 -6.06 10.66
N TYR A 186 -15.85 -6.58 10.87
CA TYR A 186 -15.10 -6.42 12.11
C TYR A 186 -13.99 -5.39 11.90
N PRO A 187 -13.89 -4.32 12.69
CA PRO A 187 -12.75 -3.42 12.62
C PRO A 187 -11.43 -4.18 12.86
N VAL A 188 -10.34 -3.74 12.24
CA VAL A 188 -9.01 -4.26 12.55
C VAL A 188 -8.73 -4.11 14.06
N TYR A 189 -7.99 -5.06 14.65
CA TYR A 189 -7.72 -5.19 16.09
C TYR A 189 -8.92 -5.50 17.01
N SER A 190 -10.07 -5.91 16.49
CA SER A 190 -11.25 -6.27 17.30
C SER A 190 -11.42 -7.78 17.56
N LEU A 191 -10.51 -8.63 17.07
CA LEU A 191 -10.61 -10.10 17.06
C LEU A 191 -9.36 -10.81 17.58
#